data_AF-A0A920MTX5-F1
#
_entry.id   AF-A0A920MTX5-F1
#
_cell.length_a   1.000
_cell.length_b   1.000
_cell.length_c   1.000
_cell.angle_alpha   90.00
_cell.angle_beta   90.00
_cell.angle_gamma   90.00
#
_symmetry.space_group_name_H-M   'P 1'
#
loop_
_entity.id
_entity.type
_entity.pdbx_description
1 polymer ?
#
loop_
_entity_poly.entity_id
_entity_poly.type
_entity_poly.pdbx_seq_one_letter_code
_entity_poly.pdbx_strand_id
1 'polypeptide(L)'
;MIKSIIYTLTYIIFFIVVAIVLFINLAPQFGSNPSSEQKGFYDSFPNYSKGGFENFESTPMMTGEISNPGFLQKRQLKKAKKCYPTKINKL
;
A
#
# COMPACT_ATOMS: atom_id res chain seq x y z
N MET A 1 -41.88 -5.65 16.81
CA MET A 1 -40.43 -5.57 17.10
C MET A 1 -39.55 -6.03 15.93
N ILE A 2 -39.70 -7.24 15.40
CA ILE A 2 -38.85 -7.78 14.31
C ILE A 2 -38.80 -6.87 13.07
N LYS A 3 -39.94 -6.32 12.62
CA LYS A 3 -39.98 -5.38 11.48
C LYS A 3 -39.11 -4.13 11.70
N SER A 4 -39.12 -3.58 12.92
CA SER A 4 -38.29 -2.41 13.26
C SER A 4 -36.80 -2.75 13.23
N ILE A 5 -36.42 -3.92 13.71
CA ILE A 5 -35.03 -4.40 13.69
C ILE A 5 -34.55 -4.59 12.25
N ILE A 6 -35.39 -5.16 11.39
CA ILE A 6 -35.08 -5.34 9.96
C ILE A 6 -34.89 -4.00 9.26
N TYR A 7 -35.75 -3.01 9.51
CA TYR A 7 -35.58 -1.67 8.95
C TYR A 7 -34.29 -1.00 9.44
N THR A 8 -33.99 -1.06 10.74
CA THR A 8 -32.75 -0.49 11.29
C THR A 8 -31.51 -1.12 10.65
N LEU A 9 -31.46 -2.45 10.52
CA LEU A 9 -30.36 -3.15 9.85
C LEU A 9 -30.21 -2.74 8.38
N THR A 10 -31.33 -2.59 7.69
CA THR A 10 -31.35 -2.16 6.28
C THR A 10 -30.77 -0.75 6.13
N TYR A 11 -31.17 0.18 7.00
CA TYR A 11 -30.63 1.55 7.00
C TYR A 11 -29.14 1.58 7.31
N ILE A 12 -28.66 0.77 8.26
CA ILE A 12 -27.24 0.70 8.58
C ILE A 12 -26.44 0.22 7.37
N ILE A 13 -26.87 -0.87 6.72
CA ILE A 13 -26.19 -1.40 5.53
C ILE A 13 -26.21 -0.37 4.40
N PHE A 14 -27.36 0.26 4.16
CA PHE A 14 -27.48 1.32 3.15
C PHE A 14 -26.51 2.46 3.43
N PHE A 15 -26.42 2.92 4.68
CA PHE A 15 -25.54 4.01 5.07
C PHE A 15 -24.06 3.66 4.88
N ILE A 16 -23.66 2.42 5.20
CA ILE A 16 -22.30 1.93 4.97
C ILE A 16 -21.97 1.94 3.48
N VAL A 17 -22.88 1.44 2.62
CA VAL A 17 -22.66 1.43 1.17
C VAL A 17 -22.50 2.86 0.64
N VAL A 18 -23.38 3.77 1.04
CA VAL A 18 -23.29 5.19 0.65
C VAL A 18 -21.97 5.80 1.11
N ALA A 19 -21.55 5.55 2.34
CA ALA A 19 -20.27 6.06 2.87
C ALA A 19 -19.06 5.53 2.08
N ILE A 20 -19.05 4.23 1.73
CA ILE A 20 -17.97 3.63 0.92
C ILE A 20 -17.93 4.26 -0.48
N VAL A 21 -19.08 4.39 -1.14
CA VAL A 21 -19.16 5.01 -2.47
C VAL A 21 -18.67 6.45 -2.43
N LEU A 22 -19.11 7.23 -1.43
CA LEU A 22 -18.65 8.61 -1.24
C LEU A 22 -17.14 8.66 -0.99
N PHE A 23 -16.60 7.80 -0.12
CA PHE A 23 -15.18 7.77 0.18
C PHE A 23 -14.32 7.51 -1.07
N ILE A 24 -14.68 6.51 -1.88
CA ILE A 24 -13.94 6.18 -3.11
C ILE A 24 -13.94 7.35 -4.11
N ASN A 25 -15.06 8.07 -4.23
CA ASN A 25 -15.21 9.14 -5.21
C ASN A 25 -14.65 10.49 -4.73
N LEU A 26 -14.75 10.80 -3.44
CA LEU A 26 -14.30 12.08 -2.87
C LEU A 26 -12.83 12.05 -2.42
N ALA A 27 -12.24 10.86 -2.23
CA ALA A 27 -10.85 10.71 -1.81
C ALA A 27 -9.98 10.01 -2.87
N PRO A 28 -9.81 10.63 -4.07
CA PRO A 28 -9.04 10.02 -5.17
C PRO A 28 -7.57 9.75 -4.80
N GLN A 29 -7.03 10.37 -3.74
CA GLN A 29 -5.68 10.08 -3.24
C GLN A 29 -5.48 8.60 -2.87
N PHE A 30 -6.55 7.85 -2.61
CA PHE A 30 -6.49 6.42 -2.33
C PHE A 30 -6.84 5.60 -3.58
N GLY A 31 -5.82 5.22 -4.35
CA GLY A 31 -5.94 4.24 -5.43
C GLY A 31 -6.33 4.78 -6.80
N SER A 32 -6.45 6.10 -6.98
CA SER A 32 -6.49 6.66 -8.34
C SER A 32 -5.14 6.54 -9.04
N ASN A 33 -5.17 6.48 -10.37
CA ASN A 33 -3.95 6.51 -11.16
C ASN A 33 -3.30 7.91 -11.09
N PRO A 34 -1.96 7.99 -10.97
CA PRO A 34 -1.27 9.26 -10.98
C PRO A 34 -1.49 10.01 -12.30
N SER A 35 -1.60 11.34 -12.22
CA SER A 35 -1.69 12.22 -13.38
C SER A 35 -0.41 12.16 -14.22
N SER A 36 -0.45 12.67 -15.45
CA SER A 36 0.74 12.77 -16.30
C SER A 36 1.84 13.61 -15.67
N GLU A 37 1.49 14.71 -15.00
CA GLU A 37 2.42 15.58 -14.28
C GLU A 37 3.06 14.85 -13.10
N GLN A 38 2.27 14.09 -12.32
CA GLN A 38 2.78 13.28 -11.23
C GLN A 38 3.73 12.19 -11.73
N LYS A 39 3.40 11.52 -12.85
CA LYS A 39 4.31 10.54 -13.47
C LYS A 39 5.64 11.16 -13.88
N GLY A 40 5.61 12.32 -14.55
CA GLY A 40 6.83 13.04 -14.91
C GLY A 40 7.64 13.49 -13.70
N PHE A 41 6.97 13.88 -12.61
CA PHE A 41 7.63 14.13 -11.33
C PHE A 41 8.24 12.86 -10.74
N TYR A 42 7.57 11.71 -10.86
CA TYR A 42 8.11 10.44 -10.36
C TYR A 42 9.37 9.99 -11.10
N ASP A 43 9.43 10.23 -12.41
CA ASP A 43 10.61 9.94 -13.23
C ASP A 43 11.86 10.73 -12.78
N SER A 44 11.70 11.80 -11.99
CA SER A 44 12.82 12.52 -11.39
C SER A 44 13.47 11.79 -10.21
N PHE A 45 12.81 10.79 -9.62
CA PHE A 45 13.36 10.05 -8.49
C PHE A 45 14.32 8.95 -8.95
N PRO A 46 15.50 8.81 -8.31
CA PRO A 46 16.50 7.82 -8.67
C PRO A 46 16.08 6.36 -8.43
N ASN A 47 15.00 6.14 -7.67
CA ASN A 47 14.45 4.82 -7.40
C ASN A 47 13.13 4.55 -8.14
N TYR A 48 12.69 5.44 -9.03
CA TYR A 48 11.54 5.18 -9.89
C TYR A 48 12.01 4.57 -11.21
N SER A 49 11.53 3.37 -11.52
CA SER A 49 11.90 2.61 -12.70
C SER A 49 10.75 1.73 -13.14
N LYS A 50 10.57 1.56 -14.46
CA LYS A 50 9.54 0.68 -15.05
C LYS A 50 8.11 0.91 -14.50
N GLY A 51 7.78 2.16 -14.17
CA GLY A 51 6.45 2.54 -13.69
C GLY A 51 6.21 2.30 -12.19
N GLY A 52 7.23 1.94 -11.41
CA GLY A 52 7.12 1.72 -9.97
C GLY A 52 8.36 2.17 -9.21
N PHE A 53 8.25 2.23 -7.88
CA PHE A 53 9.40 2.47 -7.01
C PHE A 53 10.09 1.15 -6.69
N GLU A 54 11.38 1.08 -6.99
CA GLU A 54 12.24 -0.06 -6.66
C GLU A 54 13.05 0.25 -5.39
N ASN A 55 13.34 -0.77 -4.59
CA ASN A 55 14.24 -0.60 -3.44
C ASN A 55 15.69 -0.58 -3.94
N PHE A 56 16.49 0.37 -3.44
CA PHE A 56 17.93 0.42 -3.76
C PHE A 56 18.68 -0.84 -3.33
N GLU A 57 18.25 -1.47 -2.25
CA GLU A 57 18.79 -2.73 -1.77
C GLU A 57 17.89 -3.88 -2.18
N SER A 58 18.50 -5.05 -2.44
CA SER A 58 17.77 -6.29 -2.69
C SER A 58 16.98 -6.71 -1.44
N THR A 59 15.71 -6.31 -1.44
CA THR A 59 14.73 -6.75 -0.46
C THR A 59 13.99 -7.96 -1.01
N PRO A 60 14.00 -9.11 -0.31
CA PRO A 60 13.13 -10.21 -0.71
C PRO A 60 11.68 -9.70 -0.67
N MET A 61 11.01 -9.77 -1.81
CA MET A 61 9.58 -9.51 -1.94
C MET A 61 8.83 -10.79 -1.58
N MET A 62 7.69 -10.68 -0.91
CA MET A 62 6.79 -11.83 -0.69
C MET A 62 6.02 -12.15 -1.98
N THR A 63 6.74 -12.42 -3.07
CA THR A 63 6.17 -12.75 -4.38
C THR A 63 5.86 -14.24 -4.45
N GLY A 64 5.05 -14.79 -3.52
CA GLY A 64 4.53 -16.17 -3.57
C GLY A 64 5.53 -17.34 -3.50
N GLU A 65 6.80 -17.14 -3.86
CA GLU A 65 7.87 -18.14 -3.92
C GLU A 65 8.49 -18.45 -2.54
N ILE A 66 8.09 -17.68 -1.52
CA ILE A 66 8.59 -17.81 -0.14
C ILE A 66 7.38 -18.00 0.78
N SER A 67 7.30 -19.14 1.46
CA SER A 67 6.26 -19.39 2.45
C SER A 67 6.34 -18.37 3.60
N ASN A 68 5.19 -17.90 4.07
CA ASN A 68 5.07 -16.85 5.11
C ASN A 68 5.97 -17.07 6.34
N PRO A 69 6.14 -18.29 6.90
CA PRO A 69 7.04 -18.52 8.03
C PRO A 69 8.52 -18.39 7.66
N GLY A 70 8.92 -18.89 6.49
CA GLY A 70 10.31 -18.85 6.02
C GLY A 70 10.79 -17.43 5.68
N PHE A 71 9.87 -16.58 5.18
CA PHE A 71 10.14 -15.16 4.98
C PHE A 71 10.43 -14.42 6.30
N LEU A 72 9.60 -14.67 7.32
CA LEU A 72 9.75 -14.02 8.63
C LEU A 72 11.08 -14.41 9.28
N GLN A 73 11.45 -15.70 9.28
CA GLN A 73 12.74 -16.16 9.81
C GLN A 73 13.92 -15.46 9.12
N LYS A 74 13.93 -15.39 7.78
CA LYS A 74 14.99 -14.69 7.02
C LYS A 74 15.06 -13.19 7.35
N ARG A 75 13.91 -12.54 7.59
CA ARG A 75 13.86 -11.12 7.97
C ARG A 75 14.44 -10.88 9.37
N GLN A 76 14.15 -11.75 10.34
CA GLN A 76 14.75 -11.67 11.69
C GLN A 76 16.26 -11.89 11.65
N LEU A 77 16.74 -12.86 10.87
CA LEU A 77 18.17 -13.14 10.71
C LEU A 77 18.92 -11.97 10.02
N LYS A 78 18.31 -11.31 9.03
CA LYS A 78 18.86 -10.09 8.43
C LYS A 78 18.86 -8.91 9.41
N LYS A 79 17.81 -8.71 10.21
CA LYS A 79 17.74 -7.63 11.21
C LYS A 79 18.80 -7.79 12.32
N ALA A 80 19.17 -9.02 12.65
CA ALA A 80 20.27 -9.31 13.58
C ALA A 80 21.65 -8.97 13.00
N LYS A 81 21.82 -8.94 11.67
CA LYS A 81 22.98 -8.35 11.01
C LYS A 81 22.78 -6.83 10.93
N LYS A 82 23.42 -6.12 11.87
CA LYS A 82 23.43 -4.66 12.05
C LYS A 82 23.27 -3.87 10.74
N CYS A 83 22.09 -3.26 10.56
CA CYS A 83 21.86 -2.28 9.50
C CYS A 83 22.64 -1.00 9.84
N TYR A 84 23.73 -0.75 9.12
CA TYR A 84 24.36 0.57 9.14
C TYR A 84 23.61 1.45 8.14
N PRO A 85 23.15 2.65 8.53
CA PRO A 85 22.61 3.60 7.56
C PRO A 85 23.74 4.02 6.62
N THR A 86 23.72 3.52 5.39
CA THR A 86 24.59 4.04 4.34
C THR A 86 24.11 5.44 4.02
N LYS A 87 24.96 6.46 4.23
CA LYS A 87 24.66 7.81 3.77
C LYS A 87 24.49 7.77 2.26
N ILE A 88 23.27 7.99 1.79
CA ILE A 88 23.02 8.27 0.38
C ILE A 88 23.63 9.65 0.14
N ASN A 89 24.79 9.69 -0.53
CA ASN A 89 25.36 10.96 -0.98
C ASN A 89 24.40 11.53 -2.02
N LYS A 90 23.73 12.62 -1.62
CA LYS A 90 22.96 13.47 -2.52
C LYS A 90 23.96 14.11 -3.50
N LEU A 91 23.87 13.75 -4.78
CA LEU A 91 24.48 14.52 -5.87
C LEU A 91 23.73 15.84 -6.04
#